data_AF-A0A7C4S7Y5-F1
#
_entry.id   AF-A0A7C4S7Y5-F1
#
_cell.length_a   1.000
_cell.length_b   1.000
_cell.length_c   1.000
_cell.angle_alpha   90.00
_cell.angle_beta   90.00
_cell.angle_gamma   90.00
#
_symmetry.space_group_name_H-M   'P 1'
#
loop_
_entity.id
_entity.type
_entity.pdbx_description
1 polymer ?
#
loop_
_entity_poly.entity_id
_entity_poly.type
_entity_poly.pdbx_seq_one_letter_code
_entity_poly.pdbx_strand_id
1 'polypeptide(L)'
;MVSDELLRLMRQFTPSEFTEDNFVDSPPLSIIEKTDGRDLIIVAKNSRGISLLQELSYRNYVEKLREDLYITDRLSMIDALTKFLWIIRISWKNEETYLLWALINSLLKTSDLESLKSTLFKEFNIELDKCLSKLNMNSTQEYSKLLEPLLSKLEQQLSRIPPVLLQKIIDHLCIHGELTVEELSTRFIREGVSVSTLYKALSRLKKENYVRVVKHVRISSRGPMRELLASNCNKCLYNYSSHDTCYKSSLNQLSAILYAFYNKSLTPRDLEKLYIEFKSIPYPQRVIKRINDILISLSVIRSRLEDKLTSSILHRIQAATGINIV
;
A
#
# COMPACT_ATOMS: atom_id res chain seq x y z
N MET A 1 -16.21 -3.12 12.16
CA MET A 1 -15.92 -4.57 12.16
C MET A 1 -14.62 -4.86 11.42
N VAL A 2 -13.62 -5.37 12.13
CA VAL A 2 -12.40 -5.97 11.55
C VAL A 2 -12.79 -7.17 10.68
N SER A 3 -12.29 -7.24 9.45
CA SER A 3 -12.60 -8.35 8.54
C SER A 3 -11.81 -9.62 8.87
N ASP A 4 -12.36 -10.79 8.54
CA ASP A 4 -11.65 -12.08 8.69
C ASP A 4 -10.36 -12.08 7.87
N GLU A 5 -10.38 -11.49 6.67
CA GLU A 5 -9.20 -11.36 5.82
C GLU A 5 -8.07 -10.57 6.52
N LEU A 6 -8.40 -9.48 7.21
CA LEU A 6 -7.42 -8.70 7.95
C LEU A 6 -6.87 -9.48 9.15
N LEU A 7 -7.73 -10.19 9.88
CA LEU A 7 -7.29 -11.04 11.00
C LEU A 7 -6.35 -12.16 10.54
N ARG A 8 -6.60 -12.77 9.38
CA ARG A 8 -5.70 -13.77 8.78
C ARG A 8 -4.33 -13.18 8.47
N LEU A 9 -4.28 -12.00 7.85
CA LEU A 9 -3.01 -11.29 7.59
C LEU A 9 -2.26 -11.01 8.90
N MET A 10 -2.96 -10.46 9.90
CA MET A 10 -2.39 -10.14 11.20
C MET A 10 -1.92 -11.37 11.99
N ARG A 11 -2.54 -12.54 11.79
CA ARG A 11 -2.15 -13.81 12.45
C ARG A 11 -0.88 -14.41 11.86
N GLN A 12 -0.68 -14.30 10.55
CA GLN A 12 0.45 -14.94 9.88
C GLN A 12 1.78 -14.20 10.05
N PHE A 13 1.72 -12.89 10.28
CA PHE A 13 2.90 -12.06 10.43
C PHE A 13 2.98 -11.37 11.77
N THR A 14 4.20 -11.08 12.19
CA THR A 14 4.47 -10.34 13.42
C THR A 14 4.80 -8.87 13.12
N PRO A 15 4.51 -7.94 14.04
CA PRO A 15 5.05 -6.58 13.97
C PRO A 15 6.58 -6.52 13.92
N SER A 16 7.30 -7.49 14.52
CA SER A 16 8.76 -7.57 14.46
C SER A 16 9.31 -7.91 13.07
N GLU A 17 8.56 -8.65 12.25
CA GLU A 17 8.92 -8.94 10.85
C GLU A 17 8.74 -7.72 9.94
N PHE A 18 7.94 -6.75 10.38
CA PHE A 18 7.55 -5.58 9.61
C PHE A 18 7.99 -4.28 10.29
N THR A 19 9.17 -4.26 10.90
CA THR A 19 9.84 -2.99 11.27
C THR A 19 10.02 -2.12 10.04
N GLU A 20 10.23 -0.80 10.22
CA GLU A 20 10.42 0.11 9.10
C GLU A 20 11.55 -0.35 8.17
N ASP A 21 12.70 -0.74 8.76
CA ASP A 21 13.86 -1.26 8.01
C ASP A 21 13.50 -2.51 7.21
N ASN A 22 12.87 -3.51 7.84
CA ASN A 22 12.47 -4.74 7.15
C ASN A 22 11.41 -4.46 6.08
N PHE A 23 10.47 -3.56 6.33
CA PHE A 23 9.43 -3.19 5.37
C PHE A 23 10.02 -2.51 4.14
N VAL A 24 11.06 -1.70 4.34
CA VAL A 24 11.77 -1.02 3.26
C VAL A 24 12.60 -2.05 2.52
N ASP A 25 13.55 -2.72 3.18
CA ASP A 25 14.62 -3.46 2.52
C ASP A 25 14.22 -4.88 2.09
N SER A 26 13.40 -5.57 2.87
CA SER A 26 13.07 -6.98 2.62
C SER A 26 11.72 -7.39 3.22
N PRO A 27 10.60 -6.78 2.78
CA PRO A 27 9.30 -7.09 3.35
C PRO A 27 8.90 -8.55 3.04
N PRO A 28 8.38 -9.32 4.01
CA PRO A 28 7.85 -10.67 3.79
C PRO A 28 6.84 -10.78 2.63
N LEU A 29 6.04 -9.72 2.45
CA LEU A 29 5.10 -9.54 1.36
C LEU A 29 5.30 -8.17 0.74
N SER A 30 5.53 -8.12 -0.58
CA SER A 30 5.49 -6.88 -1.36
C SER A 30 4.13 -6.75 -2.03
N ILE A 31 3.44 -5.63 -1.82
CA ILE A 31 2.15 -5.32 -2.46
C ILE A 31 2.39 -4.20 -3.45
N ILE A 32 2.16 -4.49 -4.73
CA ILE A 32 2.28 -3.56 -5.84
C ILE A 32 0.89 -3.02 -6.12
N GLU A 33 0.70 -1.74 -5.82
CA GLU A 33 -0.52 -1.01 -6.14
C GLU A 33 -0.50 -0.67 -7.63
N LYS A 34 -1.47 -1.19 -8.41
CA LYS A 34 -1.61 -0.77 -9.81
C LYS A 34 -2.19 0.64 -9.87
N THR A 35 -1.71 1.42 -10.84
CA THR A 35 -2.21 2.78 -11.11
C THR A 35 -3.66 2.85 -11.55
N ASP A 36 -4.23 1.81 -12.14
CA ASP A 36 -5.64 1.73 -12.51
C ASP A 36 -6.54 1.30 -11.33
N GLY A 37 -5.93 0.90 -10.21
CA GLY A 37 -6.56 0.75 -8.89
C GLY A 37 -7.61 -0.35 -8.79
N ARG A 38 -7.71 -1.24 -9.79
CA ARG A 38 -8.69 -2.34 -9.79
C ARG A 38 -8.13 -3.62 -9.17
N ASP A 39 -6.85 -3.89 -9.41
CA ASP A 39 -6.21 -5.09 -8.87
C ASP A 39 -4.91 -4.75 -8.13
N LEU A 40 -4.59 -5.54 -7.12
CA LEU A 40 -3.31 -5.53 -6.44
C LEU A 40 -2.51 -6.76 -6.84
N ILE A 41 -1.21 -6.58 -7.06
CA ILE A 41 -0.28 -7.70 -7.25
C ILE A 41 0.48 -7.91 -5.94
N ILE A 42 0.61 -9.16 -5.53
CA ILE A 42 1.21 -9.54 -4.27
C ILE A 42 2.36 -10.50 -4.57
N VAL A 43 3.55 -10.15 -4.08
CA VAL A 43 4.78 -10.94 -4.21
C VAL A 43 5.18 -11.44 -2.83
N ALA A 44 5.18 -12.75 -2.64
CA ALA A 44 5.76 -13.37 -1.45
C ALA A 44 7.29 -13.44 -1.56
N LYS A 45 8.00 -13.06 -0.49
CA LYS A 45 9.47 -13.07 -0.45
C LYS A 45 10.04 -14.18 0.42
N ASN A 46 9.19 -14.95 1.09
CA ASN A 46 9.57 -16.09 1.91
C ASN A 46 8.51 -17.20 1.87
N SER A 47 8.87 -18.37 2.37
CA SER A 47 8.00 -19.56 2.40
C SER A 47 6.70 -19.32 3.16
N ARG A 48 6.73 -18.55 4.25
CA ARG A 48 5.53 -18.24 5.04
C ARG A 48 4.53 -17.38 4.26
N GLY A 49 5.02 -16.38 3.52
CA GLY A 49 4.22 -15.58 2.61
C GLY A 49 3.60 -16.42 1.50
N ILE A 50 4.36 -17.37 0.94
CA ILE A 50 3.85 -18.32 -0.06
C ILE A 50 2.71 -19.15 0.54
N SER A 51 2.90 -19.75 1.71
CA SER A 51 1.87 -20.56 2.38
C SER A 51 0.58 -19.77 2.66
N LEU A 52 0.69 -18.52 3.11
CA LEU A 52 -0.47 -17.64 3.30
C LEU A 52 -1.19 -17.37 1.98
N LEU A 53 -0.46 -16.97 0.92
CA LEU A 53 -1.09 -16.65 -0.36
C LEU A 53 -1.73 -17.89 -1.01
N GLN A 54 -1.14 -19.07 -0.80
CA GLN A 54 -1.79 -20.34 -1.15
C GLN A 54 -3.11 -20.51 -0.41
N GLU A 55 -3.13 -20.35 0.93
CA GLU A 55 -4.37 -20.44 1.72
C GLU A 55 -5.44 -19.45 1.23
N LEU A 56 -5.07 -18.19 1.01
CA LEU A 56 -5.96 -17.16 0.49
C LEU A 56 -6.47 -17.49 -0.91
N SER A 57 -5.64 -18.14 -1.73
CA SER A 57 -6.02 -18.57 -3.07
C SER A 57 -7.03 -19.72 -3.04
N TYR A 58 -6.84 -20.72 -2.18
CA TYR A 58 -7.83 -21.79 -1.96
C TYR A 58 -9.18 -21.25 -1.49
N ARG A 59 -9.20 -20.11 -0.81
CA ARG A 59 -10.42 -19.42 -0.35
C ARG A 59 -11.00 -18.44 -1.37
N ASN A 60 -10.47 -18.38 -2.59
CA ASN A 60 -10.88 -17.46 -3.65
C ASN A 60 -10.76 -15.98 -3.24
N TYR A 61 -9.75 -15.62 -2.44
CA TYR A 61 -9.41 -14.23 -2.14
C TYR A 61 -8.36 -13.66 -3.08
N VAL A 62 -7.48 -14.52 -3.62
CA VAL A 62 -6.42 -14.14 -4.54
C VAL A 62 -6.30 -15.20 -5.65
N GLU A 63 -5.92 -14.79 -6.83
CA GLU A 63 -5.59 -15.68 -7.95
C GLU A 63 -4.07 -15.89 -8.00
N LYS A 64 -3.65 -17.14 -8.15
CA LYS A 64 -2.24 -17.51 -8.27
C LYS A 64 -1.78 -17.31 -9.72
N LEU A 65 -0.77 -16.47 -9.92
CA LEU A 65 -0.12 -16.29 -11.22
C LEU A 65 1.14 -17.16 -11.34
N ARG A 66 1.97 -17.19 -10.29
CA ARG A 66 3.18 -18.03 -10.16
C ARG A 66 3.33 -18.51 -8.72
N GLU A 67 4.38 -19.29 -8.42
CA GLU A 67 4.59 -19.87 -7.09
C GLU A 67 4.49 -18.86 -5.94
N ASP A 68 5.05 -17.67 -6.15
CA ASP A 68 5.16 -16.59 -5.18
C ASP A 68 4.47 -15.29 -5.63
N LEU A 69 3.72 -15.33 -6.74
CA LEU A 69 3.08 -14.17 -7.36
C LEU A 69 1.57 -14.38 -7.46
N TYR A 70 0.83 -13.42 -6.92
CA TYR A 70 -0.63 -13.48 -6.82
C TYR A 70 -1.26 -12.14 -7.24
N ILE A 71 -2.53 -12.17 -7.60
CA ILE A 71 -3.32 -10.98 -7.93
C ILE A 71 -4.67 -11.03 -7.22
N THR A 72 -5.24 -9.88 -6.89
CA THR A 72 -6.62 -9.76 -6.39
C THR A 72 -7.30 -8.53 -6.96
N ASP A 73 -8.50 -8.72 -7.49
CA ASP A 73 -9.46 -7.67 -7.85
C ASP A 73 -10.59 -7.55 -6.80
N ARG A 74 -10.62 -8.47 -5.83
CA ARG A 74 -11.65 -8.55 -4.80
C ARG A 74 -11.54 -7.41 -3.79
N LEU A 75 -12.56 -6.56 -3.76
CA LEU A 75 -12.60 -5.35 -2.91
C LEU A 75 -12.37 -5.64 -1.42
N SER A 76 -12.90 -6.74 -0.87
CA SER A 76 -12.70 -7.07 0.55
C SER A 76 -11.24 -7.38 0.88
N MET A 77 -10.54 -8.08 -0.02
CA MET A 77 -9.12 -8.40 0.15
C MET A 77 -8.25 -7.17 -0.07
N ILE A 78 -8.58 -6.32 -1.06
CA ILE A 78 -7.89 -5.05 -1.31
C ILE A 78 -7.98 -4.14 -0.07
N ASP A 79 -9.17 -4.02 0.52
CA ASP A 79 -9.38 -3.26 1.77
C ASP A 79 -8.58 -3.84 2.94
N ALA A 80 -8.60 -5.17 3.11
CA ALA A 80 -7.84 -5.85 4.16
C ALA A 80 -6.32 -5.64 4.02
N LEU A 81 -5.76 -5.81 2.82
CA LEU A 81 -4.34 -5.57 2.53
C LEU A 81 -3.95 -4.13 2.78
N THR A 82 -4.79 -3.18 2.37
CA THR A 82 -4.54 -1.75 2.57
C THR A 82 -4.53 -1.40 4.06
N LYS A 83 -5.51 -1.89 4.83
CA LYS A 83 -5.55 -1.72 6.29
C LYS A 83 -4.36 -2.39 6.98
N PHE A 84 -3.96 -3.58 6.51
CA PHE A 84 -2.80 -4.29 7.04
C PHE A 84 -1.50 -3.48 6.84
N LEU A 85 -1.26 -2.96 5.63
CA LEU A 85 -0.12 -2.07 5.36
C LEU A 85 -0.11 -0.83 6.25
N TRP A 86 -1.28 -0.28 6.55
CA TRP A 86 -1.39 0.85 7.46
C TRP A 86 -1.10 0.48 8.91
N ILE A 87 -1.60 -0.65 9.40
CA ILE A 87 -1.28 -1.16 10.75
C ILE A 87 0.24 -1.32 10.89
N ILE A 88 0.90 -1.94 9.90
CA ILE A 88 2.36 -2.05 9.85
C ILE A 88 3.01 -0.68 10.02
N ARG A 89 2.63 0.30 9.18
CA ARG A 89 3.28 1.62 9.18
C ARG A 89 3.03 2.42 10.45
N ILE A 90 1.86 2.27 11.05
CA ILE A 90 1.52 2.96 12.31
C ILE A 90 2.31 2.34 13.47
N SER A 91 2.49 1.02 13.49
CA SER A 91 3.17 0.33 14.58
C SER A 91 4.64 0.72 14.75
N TRP A 92 5.30 1.26 13.71
CA TRP A 92 6.69 1.73 13.79
C TRP A 92 6.92 2.85 14.80
N LYS A 93 5.92 3.73 14.98
CA LYS A 93 6.00 4.92 15.84
C LYS A 93 4.96 4.93 16.95
N ASN A 94 3.96 4.07 16.86
CA ASN A 94 2.88 3.96 17.82
C ASN A 94 2.99 2.61 18.54
N GLU A 95 3.54 2.67 19.74
CA GLU A 95 3.70 1.50 20.61
C GLU A 95 2.36 0.83 20.93
N GLU A 96 1.27 1.59 21.11
CA GLU A 96 -0.07 1.02 21.35
C GLU A 96 -0.50 0.12 20.19
N THR A 97 -0.26 0.53 18.94
CA THR A 97 -0.60 -0.27 17.75
C THR A 97 0.28 -1.50 17.61
N TYR A 98 1.57 -1.38 17.94
CA TYR A 98 2.49 -2.52 18.00
C TYR A 98 2.00 -3.57 19.01
N LEU A 99 1.69 -3.13 20.24
CA LEU A 99 1.21 -3.97 21.33
C LEU A 99 -0.14 -4.62 21.01
N LEU A 100 -1.07 -3.86 20.43
CA LEU A 100 -2.36 -4.38 19.97
C LEU A 100 -2.16 -5.51 18.96
N TRP A 101 -1.32 -5.31 17.94
CA TRP A 101 -1.07 -6.35 16.94
C TRP A 101 -0.38 -7.57 17.56
N ALA A 102 0.67 -7.39 18.37
CA ALA A 102 1.36 -8.49 19.05
C ALA A 102 0.40 -9.34 19.90
N LEU A 103 -0.47 -8.67 20.66
CA LEU A 103 -1.44 -9.34 21.54
C LEU A 103 -2.55 -10.06 20.76
N ILE A 104 -3.11 -9.41 19.72
CA ILE A 104 -4.10 -10.05 18.83
C ILE A 104 -3.48 -11.25 18.12
N ASN A 105 -2.27 -11.12 17.56
CA ASN A 105 -1.57 -12.20 16.88
C ASN A 105 -1.40 -13.42 17.80
N SER A 106 -0.96 -13.18 19.03
CA SER A 106 -0.72 -14.25 20.00
C SER A 106 -2.03 -14.92 20.45
N LEU A 107 -3.08 -14.14 20.72
CA LEU A 107 -4.42 -14.65 21.06
C LEU A 107 -5.04 -15.51 19.94
N LEU A 108 -4.75 -15.19 18.68
CA LEU A 108 -5.22 -15.99 17.54
C LEU A 108 -4.45 -17.30 17.35
N LYS A 109 -3.32 -17.48 18.06
CA LYS A 109 -2.47 -18.68 17.98
C LYS A 109 -2.66 -19.64 19.16
N THR A 110 -3.01 -19.13 20.34
CA THR A 110 -3.16 -19.94 21.57
C THR A 110 -4.43 -19.57 22.35
N SER A 111 -5.01 -20.57 23.00
CA SER A 111 -6.17 -20.44 23.89
C SER A 111 -5.81 -20.45 25.38
N ASP A 112 -4.55 -20.65 25.76
CA ASP A 112 -4.12 -20.76 27.15
C ASP A 112 -3.19 -19.61 27.57
N LEU A 113 -3.33 -19.20 28.84
CA LEU A 113 -2.67 -17.99 29.37
C LEU A 113 -1.14 -18.13 29.43
N GLU A 114 -0.62 -19.30 29.80
CA GLU A 114 0.83 -19.51 29.95
C GLU A 114 1.53 -19.55 28.59
N SER A 115 0.93 -20.21 27.59
CA SER A 115 1.43 -20.14 26.23
C SER A 115 1.31 -18.75 25.64
N LEU A 116 0.28 -17.95 26.00
CA LEU A 116 0.24 -16.55 25.60
C LEU A 116 1.43 -15.77 26.15
N LYS A 117 1.66 -15.83 27.47
CA LYS A 117 2.79 -15.13 28.10
C LYS A 117 4.11 -15.53 27.45
N SER A 118 4.29 -16.83 27.24
CA SER A 118 5.46 -17.40 26.56
C SER A 118 5.59 -16.89 25.12
N THR A 119 4.50 -16.85 24.34
CA THR A 119 4.48 -16.37 22.94
C THR A 119 4.80 -14.89 22.88
N LEU A 120 4.15 -14.07 23.71
CA LEU A 120 4.37 -12.63 23.78
C LEU A 120 5.82 -12.29 24.11
N PHE A 121 6.38 -13.00 25.08
CA PHE A 121 7.76 -12.79 25.50
C PHE A 121 8.76 -13.29 24.44
N LYS A 122 8.58 -14.49 23.89
CA LYS A 122 9.53 -15.08 22.94
C LYS A 122 9.51 -14.41 21.57
N GLU A 123 8.33 -14.10 21.03
CA GLU A 123 8.19 -13.57 19.66
C GLU A 123 8.32 -12.03 19.60
N PHE A 124 7.99 -11.33 20.70
CA PHE A 124 7.91 -9.87 20.70
C PHE A 124 8.65 -9.20 21.87
N ASN A 125 9.25 -9.96 22.78
CA ASN A 125 9.94 -9.44 23.97
C ASN A 125 9.04 -8.54 24.85
N ILE A 126 7.77 -8.92 25.00
CA ILE A 126 6.77 -8.16 25.77
C ILE A 126 6.21 -9.01 26.91
N GLU A 127 6.19 -8.45 28.11
CA GLU A 127 5.45 -9.00 29.25
C GLU A 127 3.97 -8.65 29.14
N LEU A 128 3.10 -9.64 29.35
CA LEU A 128 1.65 -9.49 29.23
C LEU A 128 1.09 -8.35 30.11
N ASP A 129 1.51 -8.26 31.37
CA ASP A 129 1.00 -7.25 32.31
C ASP A 129 1.40 -5.81 31.89
N LYS A 130 2.60 -5.66 31.34
CA LYS A 130 3.06 -4.38 30.76
C LYS A 130 2.27 -4.03 29.50
N CYS A 131 1.94 -5.04 28.67
CA CYS A 131 1.11 -4.85 27.49
C CYS A 131 -0.29 -4.37 27.87
N LEU A 132 -0.98 -5.11 28.75
CA LEU A 132 -2.35 -4.79 29.17
C LEU A 132 -2.44 -3.42 29.85
N SER A 133 -1.46 -3.06 30.68
CA SER A 133 -1.43 -1.74 31.33
C SER A 133 -1.26 -0.61 30.32
N LYS A 134 -0.32 -0.72 29.36
CA LYS A 134 -0.16 0.26 28.27
C LYS A 134 -1.39 0.37 27.36
N LEU A 135 -2.11 -0.72 27.18
CA LEU A 135 -3.37 -0.74 26.44
C LEU A 135 -4.57 -0.28 27.27
N ASN A 136 -4.39 0.10 28.54
CA ASN A 136 -5.46 0.44 29.47
C ASN A 136 -6.55 -0.64 29.52
N MET A 137 -6.15 -1.90 29.66
CA MET A 137 -7.03 -3.05 29.78
C MET A 137 -7.01 -3.61 31.20
N ASN A 138 -8.18 -3.94 31.74
CA ASN A 138 -8.30 -4.49 33.07
C ASN A 138 -7.88 -5.96 33.07
N SER A 139 -6.94 -6.32 33.95
CA SER A 139 -6.45 -7.70 34.15
C SER A 139 -7.50 -8.67 34.71
N THR A 140 -8.68 -8.16 35.10
CA THR A 140 -9.78 -8.94 35.68
C THR A 140 -10.75 -9.53 34.65
N GLN A 141 -10.59 -9.22 33.35
CA GLN A 141 -11.39 -9.86 32.30
C GLN A 141 -10.93 -11.30 32.10
N GLU A 142 -11.88 -12.24 31.93
CA GLU A 142 -11.55 -13.60 31.51
C GLU A 142 -10.74 -13.54 30.22
N TYR A 143 -9.62 -14.24 30.22
CA TYR A 143 -8.64 -14.26 29.14
C TYR A 143 -9.27 -14.53 27.75
N SER A 144 -10.21 -15.46 27.69
CA SER A 144 -10.97 -15.83 26.49
C SER A 144 -11.84 -14.70 25.92
N LYS A 145 -12.11 -13.65 26.71
CA LYS A 145 -12.91 -12.49 26.33
C LYS A 145 -12.08 -11.27 25.96
N LEU A 146 -10.73 -11.34 26.00
CA LEU A 146 -9.87 -10.21 25.66
C LEU A 146 -9.88 -9.83 24.17
N LEU A 147 -10.19 -10.78 23.28
CA LEU A 147 -10.13 -10.55 21.85
C LEU A 147 -11.13 -9.46 21.39
N GLU A 148 -12.38 -9.50 21.84
CA GLU A 148 -13.40 -8.51 21.45
C GLU A 148 -13.02 -7.05 21.80
N PRO A 149 -12.61 -6.73 23.05
CA PRO A 149 -12.09 -5.41 23.39
C PRO A 149 -10.87 -4.99 22.56
N LEU A 150 -9.97 -5.92 22.24
CA LEU A 150 -8.79 -5.66 21.42
C LEU A 150 -9.17 -5.34 19.98
N LEU A 151 -10.13 -6.06 19.40
CA LEU A 151 -10.66 -5.77 18.08
C LEU A 151 -11.36 -4.41 18.04
N SER A 152 -12.11 -4.05 19.10
CA SER A 152 -12.70 -2.72 19.23
C SER A 152 -11.65 -1.60 19.28
N LYS A 153 -10.57 -1.78 20.05
CA LYS A 153 -9.43 -0.85 20.07
C LYS A 153 -8.72 -0.78 18.72
N LEU A 154 -8.53 -1.91 18.05
CA LEU A 154 -7.96 -1.95 16.71
C LEU A 154 -8.85 -1.16 15.73
N GLU A 155 -10.17 -1.31 15.79
CA GLU A 155 -11.09 -0.52 14.97
C GLU A 155 -10.98 0.99 15.21
N GLN A 156 -10.78 1.40 16.48
CA GLN A 156 -10.52 2.80 16.80
C GLN A 156 -9.21 3.28 16.16
N GLN A 157 -8.13 2.48 16.19
CA GLN A 157 -6.88 2.83 15.52
C GLN A 157 -7.05 2.85 13.98
N LEU A 158 -7.79 1.89 13.42
CA LEU A 158 -8.11 1.85 11.99
C LEU A 158 -8.93 3.06 11.55
N SER A 159 -9.80 3.60 12.41
CA SER A 159 -10.60 4.80 12.11
C SER A 159 -9.75 6.07 11.97
N ARG A 160 -8.53 6.06 12.53
CA ARG A 160 -7.56 7.16 12.43
C ARG A 160 -6.72 7.08 11.16
N ILE A 161 -6.73 5.96 10.45
CA ILE A 161 -6.00 5.80 9.19
C ILE A 161 -6.53 6.85 8.19
N PRO A 162 -5.64 7.64 7.55
CA PRO A 162 -6.03 8.50 6.45
C PRO A 162 -6.82 7.69 5.41
N PRO A 163 -8.02 8.12 4.99
CA PRO A 163 -8.77 7.41 3.96
C PRO A 163 -7.86 7.09 2.76
N VAL A 164 -7.96 5.88 2.20
CA VAL A 164 -7.18 5.45 1.02
C VAL A 164 -7.22 6.50 -0.10
N LEU A 165 -8.35 7.20 -0.22
CA LEU A 165 -8.51 8.33 -1.11
C LEU A 165 -7.46 9.45 -0.92
N LEU A 166 -7.13 9.83 0.32
CA LEU A 166 -6.12 10.86 0.59
C LEU A 166 -4.76 10.47 0.03
N GLN A 167 -4.38 9.20 0.24
CA GLN A 167 -3.13 8.64 -0.26
C GLN A 167 -3.11 8.65 -1.79
N LYS A 168 -4.16 8.12 -2.43
CA LYS A 168 -4.26 8.10 -3.89
C LYS A 168 -4.17 9.49 -4.50
N ILE A 169 -4.79 10.50 -3.88
CA ILE A 169 -4.71 11.89 -4.35
C ILE A 169 -3.26 12.41 -4.29
N ILE A 170 -2.55 12.20 -3.17
CA ILE A 170 -1.15 12.62 -3.03
C ILE A 170 -0.26 11.91 -4.05
N ASP A 171 -0.40 10.60 -4.18
CA ASP A 171 0.40 9.81 -5.13
C ASP A 171 0.17 10.28 -6.55
N HIS A 172 -1.09 10.45 -6.95
CA HIS A 172 -1.43 10.95 -8.27
C HIS A 172 -0.84 12.34 -8.54
N LEU A 173 -0.95 13.27 -7.59
CA LEU A 173 -0.29 14.57 -7.68
C LEU A 173 1.23 14.45 -7.71
N CYS A 174 1.83 13.51 -6.97
CA CYS A 174 3.27 13.30 -7.01
C CYS A 174 3.73 12.77 -8.36
N ILE A 175 2.98 11.90 -9.03
CA ILE A 175 3.33 11.38 -10.34
C ILE A 175 3.17 12.46 -11.41
N HIS A 176 1.99 13.08 -11.47
CA HIS A 176 1.59 13.97 -12.56
C HIS A 176 2.02 15.43 -12.36
N GLY A 177 2.33 15.84 -11.11
CA GLY A 177 2.80 17.18 -10.76
C GLY A 177 1.66 18.14 -10.46
N GLU A 178 1.60 19.23 -11.21
CA GLU A 178 0.58 20.26 -11.02
C GLU A 178 -0.70 19.86 -11.75
N LEU A 179 -1.79 19.65 -11.00
CA LEU A 179 -3.11 19.29 -11.56
C LEU A 179 -4.20 20.21 -11.01
N THR A 180 -5.17 20.50 -11.85
CA THR A 180 -6.40 21.16 -11.42
C THR A 180 -7.32 20.18 -10.69
N VAL A 181 -8.23 20.73 -9.87
CA VAL A 181 -9.25 19.91 -9.19
C VAL A 181 -10.11 19.13 -10.18
N GLU A 182 -10.37 19.68 -11.38
CA GLU A 182 -11.15 18.99 -12.41
C GLU A 182 -10.41 17.76 -12.95
N GLU A 183 -9.13 17.90 -13.30
CA GLU A 183 -8.32 16.77 -13.78
C GLU A 183 -8.27 15.63 -12.75
N LEU A 184 -8.10 15.99 -11.46
CA LEU A 184 -8.22 15.04 -10.36
C LEU A 184 -9.62 14.42 -10.29
N SER A 185 -10.66 15.23 -10.42
CA SER A 185 -12.05 14.77 -10.38
C SER A 185 -12.34 13.75 -11.48
N THR A 186 -11.91 14.00 -12.71
CA THR A 186 -12.10 13.08 -13.83
C THR A 186 -11.50 11.70 -13.55
N ARG A 187 -10.37 11.64 -12.86
CA ARG A 187 -9.74 10.38 -12.46
C ARG A 187 -10.54 9.67 -11.35
N PHE A 188 -10.78 10.35 -10.23
CA PHE A 188 -11.36 9.72 -9.03
C PHE A 188 -12.86 9.43 -9.16
N ILE A 189 -13.60 10.16 -9.99
CA ILE A 189 -14.99 9.85 -10.30
C ILE A 189 -15.12 8.49 -10.98
N ARG A 190 -14.17 8.11 -11.85
CA ARG A 190 -14.13 6.77 -12.47
C ARG A 190 -13.94 5.65 -11.45
N GLU A 191 -13.43 5.98 -10.26
CA GLU A 191 -13.27 5.08 -9.11
C GLU A 191 -14.46 5.17 -8.12
N GLY A 192 -15.56 5.84 -8.50
CA GLY A 192 -16.76 5.96 -7.68
C GLY A 192 -16.70 7.06 -6.60
N VAL A 193 -15.68 7.92 -6.61
CA VAL A 193 -15.53 8.99 -5.64
C VAL A 193 -16.40 10.18 -6.04
N SER A 194 -17.31 10.59 -5.15
CA SER A 194 -18.11 11.80 -5.38
C SER A 194 -17.23 13.06 -5.36
N VAL A 195 -17.60 14.07 -6.16
CA VAL A 195 -16.93 15.37 -6.18
C VAL A 195 -16.87 15.99 -4.79
N SER A 196 -17.96 15.93 -4.02
CA SER A 196 -18.02 16.44 -2.64
C SER A 196 -17.00 15.76 -1.72
N THR A 197 -16.86 14.43 -1.81
CA THR A 197 -15.87 13.66 -1.06
C THR A 197 -14.45 14.09 -1.43
N LEU A 198 -14.19 14.28 -2.73
CA LEU A 198 -12.89 14.74 -3.23
C LEU A 198 -12.54 16.15 -2.69
N TYR A 199 -13.47 17.09 -2.69
CA TYR A 199 -13.23 18.42 -2.11
C TYR A 199 -12.96 18.38 -0.61
N LYS A 200 -13.68 17.54 0.16
CA LYS A 200 -13.41 17.33 1.60
C LYS A 200 -12.01 16.75 1.82
N ALA A 201 -11.63 15.77 1.02
CA ALA A 201 -10.30 15.17 1.04
C ALA A 201 -9.21 16.20 0.74
N LEU A 202 -9.35 16.97 -0.35
CA LEU A 202 -8.42 18.03 -0.73
C LEU A 202 -8.32 19.13 0.31
N SER A 203 -9.43 19.54 0.93
CA SER A 203 -9.44 20.52 2.01
C SER A 203 -8.62 20.05 3.21
N ARG A 204 -8.78 18.78 3.61
CA ARG A 204 -7.98 18.15 4.67
C ARG A 204 -6.50 18.12 4.31
N LEU A 205 -6.15 17.68 3.10
CA LEU A 205 -4.76 17.63 2.62
C LEU A 205 -4.10 19.01 2.56
N LYS A 206 -4.87 20.05 2.18
CA LYS A 206 -4.41 21.45 2.21
C LYS A 206 -4.14 21.92 3.64
N LYS A 207 -5.07 21.65 4.57
CA LYS A 207 -4.91 22.02 5.99
C LYS A 207 -3.69 21.37 6.63
N GLU A 208 -3.39 20.12 6.27
CA GLU A 208 -2.25 19.34 6.79
C GLU A 208 -0.93 19.62 6.01
N ASN A 209 -0.94 20.56 5.04
CA ASN A 209 0.21 20.92 4.21
C ASN A 209 0.80 19.75 3.38
N TYR A 210 -0.02 18.78 2.97
CA TYR A 210 0.34 17.74 2.01
C TYR A 210 0.11 18.18 0.56
N VAL A 211 -0.86 19.07 0.34
CA VAL A 211 -1.17 19.66 -0.96
C VAL A 211 -1.19 21.18 -0.80
N ARG A 212 -0.67 21.91 -1.78
CA ARG A 212 -0.72 23.37 -1.83
C ARG A 212 -1.35 23.85 -3.13
N VAL A 213 -2.00 25.00 -3.08
CA VAL A 213 -2.42 25.72 -4.27
C VAL A 213 -1.20 26.47 -4.79
N VAL A 214 -0.74 26.12 -6.00
CA VAL A 214 0.39 26.79 -6.65
C VAL A 214 -0.06 28.13 -7.21
N LYS A 215 -1.18 28.12 -7.94
CA LYS A 215 -1.79 29.30 -8.55
C LYS A 215 -3.24 29.00 -8.92
N HIS A 216 -3.99 30.04 -9.27
CA HIS A 216 -5.31 29.91 -9.88
C HIS A 216 -5.17 30.05 -11.40
N VAL A 217 -5.74 29.09 -12.15
CA VAL A 217 -5.68 29.05 -13.61
C VAL A 217 -7.07 29.13 -14.22
N ARG A 218 -7.19 29.81 -15.36
CA ARG A 218 -8.44 29.87 -16.13
C ARG A 218 -8.32 28.96 -17.34
N ILE A 219 -9.21 27.97 -17.47
CA ILE A 219 -9.14 26.98 -18.57
C ILE A 219 -9.72 27.54 -19.88
N SER A 220 -10.60 28.53 -19.80
CA SER A 220 -11.13 29.25 -20.96
C SER A 220 -11.22 30.75 -20.68
N SER A 221 -11.20 31.59 -21.72
CA SER A 221 -11.19 33.06 -21.59
C SER A 221 -12.36 33.59 -20.74
N ARG A 222 -13.52 32.91 -20.76
CA ARG A 222 -14.72 33.28 -19.98
C ARG A 222 -15.06 32.30 -18.84
N GLY A 223 -14.23 31.31 -18.56
CA GLY A 223 -14.49 30.29 -17.53
C GLY A 223 -14.13 30.72 -16.09
N PRO A 224 -14.54 29.95 -15.08
CA PRO A 224 -14.14 30.18 -13.69
C PRO A 224 -12.64 29.91 -13.50
N MET A 225 -12.04 30.59 -12.53
CA MET A 225 -10.70 30.27 -12.05
C MET A 225 -10.74 28.92 -11.32
N ARG A 226 -9.71 28.10 -11.52
CA ARG A 226 -9.54 26.80 -10.87
C ARG A 226 -8.23 26.75 -10.10
N GLU A 227 -8.24 26.10 -8.95
CA GLU A 227 -7.02 25.84 -8.18
C GLU A 227 -6.13 24.87 -8.96
N LEU A 228 -4.88 25.27 -9.20
CA LEU A 228 -3.83 24.38 -9.65
C LEU A 228 -3.07 23.89 -8.42
N LEU A 229 -3.11 22.58 -8.18
CA LEU A 229 -2.63 21.94 -6.97
C LEU A 229 -1.30 21.24 -7.22
N ALA A 230 -0.39 21.30 -6.25
CA ALA A 230 0.81 20.48 -6.21
C ALA A 230 0.90 19.77 -4.86
N SER A 231 1.35 18.52 -4.87
CA SER A 231 1.67 17.80 -3.63
C SER A 231 3.05 18.19 -3.10
N ASN A 232 3.22 18.11 -1.78
CA ASN A 232 4.51 18.13 -1.14
C ASN A 232 5.04 16.68 -1.05
N CYS A 233 5.69 16.20 -2.10
CA CYS A 233 6.22 14.84 -2.14
C CYS A 233 7.35 14.59 -1.12
N ASN A 234 7.91 15.63 -0.50
CA ASN A 234 8.88 15.45 0.58
C ASN A 234 8.19 14.98 1.87
N LYS A 235 6.89 15.29 2.03
CA LYS A 235 6.04 14.73 3.08
C LYS A 235 5.42 13.44 2.57
N CYS A 236 6.01 12.31 2.94
CA CYS A 236 5.33 11.04 2.79
C CYS A 236 4.15 11.01 3.76
N LEU A 237 2.93 10.83 3.24
CA LEU A 237 1.74 10.60 4.08
C LEU A 237 1.91 9.32 4.93
N TYR A 238 2.76 8.40 4.46
CA TYR A 238 3.19 7.25 5.21
C TYR A 238 4.16 7.63 6.34
N ASN A 239 3.97 7.01 7.49
CA ASN A 239 4.65 7.27 8.76
C ASN A 239 6.16 6.96 8.81
N TYR A 240 6.88 6.96 7.67
CA TYR A 240 8.33 6.75 7.61
C TYR A 240 9.09 7.73 8.53
N SER A 241 10.16 7.27 9.15
CA SER A 241 11.08 8.06 9.98
C SER A 241 11.78 9.16 9.20
N SER A 242 12.04 8.95 7.90
CA SER A 242 12.72 9.93 7.07
C SER A 242 12.24 9.93 5.61
N HIS A 243 12.52 11.03 4.90
CA HIS A 243 12.32 11.11 3.46
C HIS A 243 13.17 10.06 2.70
N ASP A 244 14.38 9.79 3.19
CA ASP A 244 15.30 8.84 2.59
C ASP A 244 14.75 7.41 2.62
N THR A 245 14.15 7.03 3.74
CA THR A 245 13.50 5.72 3.92
C THR A 245 12.31 5.55 2.98
N CYS A 246 11.48 6.58 2.87
CA CYS A 246 10.35 6.60 1.94
C CYS A 246 10.81 6.50 0.47
N TYR A 247 11.95 7.11 0.15
CA TYR A 247 12.57 7.05 -1.16
C TYR A 247 13.10 5.64 -1.48
N LYS A 248 13.85 5.01 -0.56
CA LYS A 248 14.30 3.61 -0.68
C LYS A 248 13.14 2.63 -0.84
N SER A 249 12.04 2.83 -0.11
CA SER A 249 10.82 2.03 -0.28
C SER A 249 10.26 2.10 -1.71
N SER A 250 10.37 3.26 -2.37
CA SER A 250 9.92 3.44 -3.76
C SER A 250 10.82 2.66 -4.76
N LEU A 251 12.13 2.52 -4.47
CA LEU A 251 13.04 1.68 -5.24
C LEU A 251 12.79 0.18 -5.01
N ASN A 252 12.40 -0.22 -3.81
CA ASN A 252 12.06 -1.61 -3.54
C ASN A 252 10.73 -2.01 -4.22
N GLN A 253 9.79 -1.07 -4.36
CA GLN A 253 8.64 -1.24 -5.26
C GLN A 253 9.07 -1.45 -6.72
N LEU A 254 10.07 -0.72 -7.22
CA LEU A 254 10.62 -0.95 -8.56
C LEU A 254 11.16 -2.38 -8.71
N SER A 255 11.94 -2.87 -7.74
CA SER A 255 12.45 -4.25 -7.75
C SER A 255 11.32 -5.29 -7.76
N ALA A 256 10.27 -5.07 -6.96
CA ALA A 256 9.09 -5.93 -6.94
C ALA A 256 8.36 -5.96 -8.29
N ILE A 257 8.21 -4.80 -8.96
CA ILE A 257 7.61 -4.67 -10.30
C ILE A 257 8.44 -5.42 -11.35
N LEU A 258 9.76 -5.20 -11.37
CA LEU A 258 10.66 -5.89 -12.30
C LEU A 258 10.61 -7.40 -12.12
N TYR A 259 10.54 -7.88 -10.88
CA TYR A 259 10.37 -9.29 -10.60
C TYR A 259 9.02 -9.82 -11.07
N ALA A 260 7.93 -9.13 -10.70
CA ALA A 260 6.57 -9.54 -10.96
C ALA A 260 6.24 -9.64 -12.45
N PHE A 261 6.70 -8.67 -13.26
CA PHE A 261 6.32 -8.56 -14.67
C PHE A 261 7.43 -8.93 -15.66
N TYR A 262 8.70 -8.86 -15.25
CA TYR A 262 9.84 -9.09 -16.13
C TYR A 262 10.74 -10.23 -15.68
N ASN A 263 10.38 -10.90 -14.58
CA ASN A 263 11.14 -12.00 -13.97
C ASN A 263 12.61 -11.64 -13.67
N LYS A 264 12.86 -10.36 -13.33
CA LYS A 264 14.18 -9.85 -12.98
C LYS A 264 14.12 -9.14 -11.63
N SER A 265 14.75 -9.72 -10.62
CA SER A 265 14.95 -9.03 -9.34
C SER A 265 16.21 -8.18 -9.39
N LEU A 266 16.17 -7.00 -8.80
CA LEU A 266 17.37 -6.21 -8.54
C LEU A 266 18.09 -6.78 -7.32
N THR A 267 19.41 -6.90 -7.39
CA THR A 267 20.22 -7.26 -6.23
C THR A 267 20.31 -6.07 -5.27
N PRO A 268 20.68 -6.28 -3.99
CA PRO A 268 20.95 -5.17 -3.07
C PRO A 268 21.98 -4.17 -3.60
N ARG A 269 22.96 -4.64 -4.38
CA ARG A 269 23.97 -3.78 -5.02
C ARG A 269 23.37 -2.93 -6.14
N ASP A 270 22.43 -3.46 -6.92
CA ASP A 270 21.75 -2.71 -7.98
C ASP A 270 20.86 -1.63 -7.37
N LEU A 271 20.15 -1.95 -6.29
CA LEU A 271 19.33 -1.00 -5.55
C LEU A 271 20.16 0.15 -4.98
N GLU A 272 21.33 -0.14 -4.38
CA GLU A 272 22.23 0.89 -3.86
C GLU A 272 22.77 1.79 -4.98
N LYS A 273 23.15 1.22 -6.13
CA LYS A 273 23.58 2.01 -7.30
C LYS A 273 22.48 2.94 -7.79
N LEU A 274 21.26 2.43 -7.99
CA LEU A 274 20.12 3.24 -8.41
C LEU A 274 19.78 4.32 -7.38
N TYR A 275 19.88 3.99 -6.09
CA TYR A 275 19.71 4.96 -5.01
C TYR A 275 20.71 6.11 -5.13
N ILE A 276 22.00 5.83 -5.28
CA ILE A 276 23.06 6.84 -5.45
C ILE A 276 22.81 7.70 -6.69
N GLU A 277 22.51 7.07 -7.83
CA GLU A 277 22.30 7.77 -9.11
C GLU A 277 21.06 8.68 -9.09
N PHE A 278 19.94 8.18 -8.56
CA PHE A 278 18.69 8.91 -8.61
C PHE A 278 18.55 9.93 -7.47
N LYS A 279 19.24 9.76 -6.32
CA LYS A 279 19.17 10.71 -5.19
C LYS A 279 19.67 12.11 -5.56
N SER A 280 20.55 12.23 -6.56
CA SER A 280 21.05 13.52 -7.06
C SER A 280 20.06 14.32 -7.93
N ILE A 281 18.90 13.75 -8.28
CA ILE A 281 17.92 14.39 -9.17
C ILE A 281 16.91 15.21 -8.34
N PRO A 282 16.52 16.43 -8.77
CA PRO A 282 15.44 17.17 -8.10
C PRO A 282 14.12 16.38 -8.15
N TYR A 283 13.57 16.07 -6.96
CA TYR A 283 12.33 15.31 -6.73
C TYR A 283 12.38 13.81 -7.10
N PRO A 284 13.32 13.04 -6.53
CA PRO A 284 13.65 11.71 -7.04
C PRO A 284 12.54 10.68 -6.74
N GLN A 285 11.77 10.86 -5.66
CA GLN A 285 10.61 10.01 -5.37
C GLN A 285 9.51 10.11 -6.44
N ARG A 286 9.23 11.31 -6.94
CA ARG A 286 8.25 11.53 -8.02
C ARG A 286 8.66 10.81 -9.29
N VAL A 287 9.95 10.91 -9.64
CA VAL A 287 10.51 10.26 -10.83
C VAL A 287 10.37 8.74 -10.72
N ILE A 288 10.75 8.15 -9.59
CA ILE A 288 10.63 6.70 -9.39
C ILE A 288 9.18 6.24 -9.41
N LYS A 289 8.27 6.92 -8.70
CA LYS A 289 6.84 6.58 -8.74
C LYS A 289 6.32 6.60 -10.18
N ARG A 290 6.69 7.61 -10.96
CA ARG A 290 6.33 7.68 -12.37
C ARG A 290 6.94 6.55 -13.21
N ILE A 291 8.19 6.15 -12.95
CA ILE A 291 8.81 5.00 -13.61
C ILE A 291 8.06 3.71 -13.28
N ASN A 292 7.73 3.49 -12.01
CA ASN A 292 6.96 2.33 -11.56
C ASN A 292 5.61 2.25 -12.29
N ASP A 293 4.89 3.37 -12.36
CA ASP A 293 3.62 3.48 -13.07
C ASP A 293 3.73 3.15 -14.56
N ILE A 294 4.78 3.65 -15.22
CA ILE A 294 5.06 3.38 -16.63
C ILE A 294 5.33 1.89 -16.84
N LEU A 295 6.17 1.27 -16.01
CA LEU A 295 6.50 -0.14 -16.11
C LEU A 295 5.28 -1.04 -15.93
N ILE A 296 4.41 -0.72 -14.96
CA ILE A 296 3.12 -1.41 -14.78
C ILE A 296 2.24 -1.23 -16.01
N SER A 297 2.15 -0.01 -16.57
CA SER A 297 1.32 0.25 -17.75
C SER A 297 1.82 -0.52 -18.97
N LEU A 298 3.13 -0.55 -19.18
CA LEU A 298 3.77 -1.29 -20.27
C LEU A 298 3.56 -2.80 -20.14
N SER A 299 3.61 -3.36 -18.92
CA SER A 299 3.38 -4.79 -18.71
C SER A 299 1.93 -5.17 -19.03
N VAL A 300 0.96 -4.33 -18.65
CA VAL A 300 -0.47 -4.54 -18.99
C VAL A 300 -0.69 -4.45 -20.50
N ILE A 301 -0.09 -3.45 -21.17
CA ILE A 301 -0.18 -3.33 -22.62
C ILE A 301 0.42 -4.56 -23.30
N ARG A 302 1.62 -4.99 -22.89
CA ARG A 302 2.28 -6.17 -23.44
C ARG A 302 1.42 -7.43 -23.30
N SER A 303 0.85 -7.66 -22.12
CA SER A 303 -0.05 -8.80 -21.90
C SER A 303 -1.25 -8.80 -22.85
N ARG A 304 -1.81 -7.61 -23.16
CA ARG A 304 -2.90 -7.48 -24.15
C ARG A 304 -2.43 -7.66 -25.59
N LEU A 305 -1.20 -7.27 -25.91
CA LEU A 305 -0.61 -7.47 -27.23
C LEU A 305 -0.21 -8.93 -27.49
N GLU A 306 0.05 -9.72 -26.46
CA GLU A 306 0.32 -11.17 -26.61
C GLU A 306 -0.95 -11.96 -26.98
N ASP A 307 -2.15 -11.36 -26.85
CA ASP A 307 -3.39 -11.92 -27.39
C ASP A 307 -3.37 -11.90 -28.93
N LYS A 308 -3.46 -13.09 -29.54
CA LYS A 308 -3.33 -13.27 -31.00
C LYS A 308 -4.35 -12.47 -31.80
N LEU A 309 -5.59 -12.38 -31.30
CA LEU A 309 -6.66 -11.68 -32.00
C LEU A 309 -6.41 -10.17 -31.96
N THR A 310 -6.09 -9.63 -30.79
CA THR A 310 -5.77 -8.22 -30.57
C THR A 310 -4.54 -7.79 -31.37
N SER A 311 -3.45 -8.55 -31.31
CA SER A 311 -2.24 -8.33 -32.12
C SER A 311 -2.54 -8.29 -33.62
N SER A 312 -3.30 -9.27 -34.12
CA SER A 312 -3.67 -9.36 -35.53
C SER A 312 -4.50 -8.15 -35.99
N ILE A 313 -5.47 -7.70 -35.20
CA ILE A 313 -6.27 -6.52 -35.48
C ILE A 313 -5.40 -5.25 -35.49
N LEU A 314 -4.50 -5.09 -34.51
CA LEU A 314 -3.61 -3.93 -34.43
C LEU A 314 -2.66 -3.87 -35.63
N HIS A 315 -2.08 -5.01 -36.05
CA HIS A 315 -1.27 -5.07 -37.26
C HIS A 315 -2.07 -4.72 -38.52
N ARG A 316 -3.35 -5.11 -38.62
CA ARG A 316 -4.22 -4.71 -39.72
C ARG A 316 -4.51 -3.21 -39.73
N ILE A 317 -4.79 -2.61 -38.58
CA ILE A 317 -4.98 -1.15 -38.46
C ILE A 317 -3.70 -0.43 -38.86
N GLN A 318 -2.55 -0.88 -38.38
CA GLN A 318 -1.24 -0.33 -38.75
C GLN A 318 -0.98 -0.45 -40.25
N ALA A 319 -1.27 -1.59 -40.87
CA ALA A 319 -1.14 -1.76 -42.32
C ALA A 319 -2.08 -0.84 -43.12
N ALA A 320 -3.30 -0.63 -42.63
CA ALA A 320 -4.29 0.22 -43.29
C ALA A 320 -4.05 1.73 -43.09
N THR A 321 -3.49 2.13 -41.94
CA THR A 321 -3.32 3.54 -41.57
C THR A 321 -1.88 4.06 -41.75
N GLY A 322 -0.90 3.16 -41.83
CA GLY A 322 0.53 3.49 -41.81
C GLY A 322 1.06 3.94 -40.44
N ILE A 323 0.21 3.99 -39.40
CA ILE A 323 0.60 4.40 -38.05
C ILE A 323 1.26 3.21 -37.35
N ASN A 324 2.48 3.41 -36.84
CA ASN A 324 3.19 2.37 -36.09
C ASN A 324 2.62 2.28 -34.66
N ILE A 325 1.82 1.24 -34.39
CA ILE A 325 1.07 1.08 -33.13
C ILE A 325 1.75 0.07 -32.20
N VAL A 326 2.40 -0.96 -32.77
CA VAL A 326 3.07 -2.07 -32.05
C VAL A 326 4.53 -2.15 -32.42
#